data_AF-A0A0B6X6P5-F1
#
_entry.id   AF-A0A0B6X6P5-F1
#
_cell.length_a   1.000
_cell.length_b   1.000
_cell.length_c   1.000
_cell.angle_alpha   90.00
_cell.angle_beta   90.00
_cell.angle_gamma   90.00
#
_symmetry.space_group_name_H-M   'P 1'
#
loop_
_entity.id
_entity.type
_entity.pdbx_description
1 polymer ?
#
loop_
_entity_poly.entity_id
_entity_poly.type
_entity_poly.pdbx_seq_one_letter_code
_entity_poly.pdbx_strand_id
1 'polypeptide(L)'
;MSTKKVISLPERKYFPLNKVEREIGVACDIEDLIHFAAIGELELCVKINWQRYFDPDSIATDDIRIFSRYDYEKARKALTEPDYTGYPELSYLEVAYETDITVFEEQIIYIGEPKDLIHIPVEIKGLFAVSSELFSFSEQALINGGVFYEKTLKLPRAKDFSIYDITSRSGGDGIKYTPTGISGLNYPVSINNLYVTNFELERLISGKSNNVVTQHKFEDKPKHGNVERFAAKREQILMAAMYIQKEHPEKCKTYVDWAKQIDISAISFWPDTGKPPLEVDSIERLLSKVFDPEKWSGN
;
A
#
# COMPACT_ATOMS: atom_id res chain seq x y z
N MET A 1 -39.78 4.24 26.13
CA MET A 1 -38.98 4.34 24.90
C MET A 1 -37.59 3.80 25.20
N SER A 2 -37.24 2.64 24.64
CA SER A 2 -35.92 2.01 24.86
C SER A 2 -34.89 2.73 24.00
N THR A 3 -33.96 3.45 24.63
CA THR A 3 -32.81 4.06 23.95
C THR A 3 -31.94 2.92 23.41
N LYS A 4 -31.93 2.73 22.09
CA LYS A 4 -30.99 1.82 21.42
C LYS A 4 -29.58 2.30 21.78
N LYS A 5 -28.86 1.48 22.53
CA LYS A 5 -27.44 1.67 22.83
C LYS A 5 -26.70 1.59 21.49
N VAL A 6 -26.29 2.74 20.96
CA VAL A 6 -25.42 2.79 19.78
C VAL A 6 -24.07 2.26 20.22
N ILE A 7 -23.72 1.05 19.78
CA ILE A 7 -22.40 0.49 19.98
C ILE A 7 -21.50 1.17 18.95
N SER A 8 -20.70 2.15 19.40
CA SER A 8 -19.63 2.70 18.59
C SER A 8 -18.50 1.67 18.51
N LEU A 9 -18.36 1.01 17.37
CA LEU A 9 -17.21 0.15 17.11
C LEU A 9 -15.96 1.01 16.87
N PRO A 10 -14.75 0.49 17.15
CA PRO A 10 -13.52 1.15 16.75
C PRO A 10 -13.48 1.42 15.25
N GLU A 11 -12.85 2.53 14.87
CA GLU A 11 -12.62 2.87 13.46
C GLU A 11 -11.82 1.76 12.77
N ARG A 12 -12.28 1.35 11.60
CA ARG A 12 -11.62 0.33 10.81
C ARG A 12 -10.39 0.91 10.11
N LYS A 13 -9.22 0.32 10.35
CA LYS A 13 -7.94 0.84 9.85
C LYS A 13 -7.57 0.35 8.44
N TYR A 14 -8.21 -0.72 7.96
CA TYR A 14 -7.94 -1.28 6.64
C TYR A 14 -9.09 -2.16 6.12
N PHE A 15 -9.11 -2.36 4.80
CA PHE A 15 -10.18 -3.02 4.09
C PHE A 15 -9.60 -4.05 3.11
N PRO A 16 -10.12 -5.30 3.08
CA PRO A 16 -9.87 -6.22 1.97
C PRO A 16 -10.33 -5.59 0.66
N LEU A 17 -9.61 -5.85 -0.43
CA LEU A 17 -9.86 -5.22 -1.72
C LEU A 17 -11.30 -5.41 -2.21
N ASN A 18 -11.84 -6.61 -2.03
CA ASN A 18 -13.22 -6.96 -2.41
C ASN A 18 -14.33 -6.29 -1.56
N LYS A 19 -13.96 -5.53 -0.53
CA LYS A 19 -14.91 -4.74 0.29
C LYS A 19 -14.79 -3.25 0.06
N VAL A 20 -13.80 -2.78 -0.69
CA VAL A 20 -13.48 -1.35 -0.82
C VAL A 20 -14.66 -0.56 -1.37
N GLU A 21 -15.26 -0.97 -2.51
CA GLU A 21 -16.42 -0.31 -3.14
C GLU A 21 -17.53 -0.01 -2.13
N ARG A 22 -17.89 -1.00 -1.31
CA ARG A 22 -18.95 -0.88 -0.29
C ARG A 22 -18.63 0.15 0.78
N GLU A 23 -17.37 0.27 1.16
CA GLU A 23 -16.95 1.06 2.32
C GLU A 23 -16.73 2.53 1.92
N ILE A 24 -16.36 2.80 0.67
CA ILE A 24 -16.17 4.16 0.16
C ILE A 24 -17.40 4.75 -0.54
N GLY A 25 -18.34 3.90 -0.99
CA GLY A 25 -19.54 4.36 -1.71
C GLY A 25 -19.25 4.97 -3.08
N VAL A 26 -18.07 4.70 -3.64
CA VAL A 26 -17.64 5.10 -4.99
C VAL A 26 -17.54 3.83 -5.84
N ALA A 27 -18.09 3.89 -7.05
CA ALA A 27 -17.94 2.84 -8.04
C ALA A 27 -16.45 2.74 -8.42
N CYS A 28 -15.79 1.71 -7.95
CA CYS A 28 -14.41 1.38 -8.25
C CYS A 28 -14.31 -0.14 -8.17
N ASP A 29 -13.97 -0.77 -9.29
CA ASP A 29 -13.86 -2.22 -9.33
C ASP A 29 -12.46 -2.68 -8.86
N ILE A 30 -12.29 -3.99 -8.73
CA ILE A 30 -11.01 -4.56 -8.30
C ILE A 30 -9.93 -4.31 -9.35
N GLU A 31 -10.29 -4.25 -10.63
CA GLU A 31 -9.35 -4.06 -11.74
C GLU A 31 -8.75 -2.65 -11.70
N ASP A 32 -9.55 -1.64 -11.42
CA ASP A 32 -9.14 -0.25 -11.21
C ASP A 32 -8.18 -0.13 -10.02
N LEU A 33 -8.49 -0.76 -8.89
CA LEU A 33 -7.62 -0.74 -7.70
C LEU A 33 -6.27 -1.40 -7.97
N ILE A 34 -6.28 -2.52 -8.70
CA ILE A 34 -5.05 -3.20 -9.11
C ILE A 34 -4.27 -2.35 -10.11
N HIS A 35 -4.96 -1.67 -11.03
CA HIS A 35 -4.33 -0.74 -11.97
C HIS A 35 -3.65 0.43 -11.26
N PHE A 36 -4.34 1.09 -10.32
CA PHE A 36 -3.78 2.17 -9.51
C PHE A 36 -2.56 1.71 -8.72
N ALA A 37 -2.56 0.46 -8.24
CA ALA A 37 -1.39 -0.12 -7.58
C ALA A 37 -0.22 -0.35 -8.55
N ALA A 38 -0.50 -0.85 -9.75
CA ALA A 38 0.48 -1.08 -10.80
C ALA A 38 1.19 0.21 -11.25
N ILE A 39 0.48 1.34 -11.29
CA ILE A 39 1.06 2.65 -11.63
C ILE A 39 1.63 3.40 -10.41
N GLY A 40 1.52 2.84 -9.20
CA GLY A 40 2.04 3.42 -7.95
C GLY A 40 1.16 4.49 -7.32
N GLU A 41 -0.05 4.73 -7.86
CA GLU A 41 -1.02 5.68 -7.31
C GLU A 41 -1.79 5.13 -6.12
N LEU A 42 -1.77 3.81 -5.89
CA LEU A 42 -2.34 3.17 -4.72
C LEU A 42 -1.34 2.20 -4.09
N GLU A 43 -1.18 2.23 -2.78
CA GLU A 43 -0.40 1.18 -2.09
C GLU A 43 -1.32 0.08 -1.58
N LEU A 44 -1.10 -1.12 -2.11
CA LEU A 44 -1.78 -2.31 -1.62
C LEU A 44 -0.86 -3.09 -0.70
N CYS A 45 -1.48 -3.62 0.35
CA CYS A 45 -0.81 -4.34 1.41
C CYS A 45 -1.24 -5.80 1.44
N VAL A 46 -0.35 -6.65 1.91
CA VAL A 46 -0.68 -7.99 2.40
C VAL A 46 -0.67 -8.00 3.92
N LYS A 47 -1.36 -8.98 4.50
CA LYS A 47 -1.35 -9.19 5.95
C LYS A 47 -0.35 -10.28 6.29
N ILE A 48 0.55 -9.96 7.21
CA ILE A 48 1.54 -10.88 7.77
C ILE A 48 1.24 -11.08 9.25
N ASN A 49 1.38 -12.31 9.70
CA ASN A 49 1.41 -12.70 11.09
C ASN A 49 2.49 -13.77 11.22
N TRP A 50 3.67 -13.35 11.64
CA TRP A 50 4.82 -14.22 11.79
C TRP A 50 5.47 -13.96 13.15
N GLN A 51 5.80 -15.04 13.85
CA GLN A 51 6.56 -14.97 15.08
C GLN A 51 7.68 -16.00 15.03
N ARG A 52 8.83 -15.64 15.61
CA ARG A 52 9.95 -16.57 15.70
C ARG A 52 9.52 -17.81 16.49
N TYR A 53 9.81 -19.00 15.94
CA TYR A 53 9.38 -20.31 16.46
C TYR A 53 7.87 -20.61 16.37
N PHE A 54 7.07 -19.67 15.88
CA PHE A 54 5.63 -19.85 15.69
C PHE A 54 5.19 -19.10 14.43
N ASP A 55 5.04 -19.83 13.31
CA ASP A 55 4.57 -19.25 12.06
C ASP A 55 3.09 -19.60 11.83
N PRO A 56 2.14 -18.75 12.26
CA PRO A 56 0.72 -19.02 12.08
C PRO A 56 0.29 -18.90 10.61
N ASP A 57 1.02 -18.17 9.77
CA ASP A 57 0.68 -18.02 8.35
C ASP A 57 1.34 -19.11 7.48
N SER A 58 2.25 -19.93 8.06
CA SER A 58 2.99 -20.98 7.35
C SER A 58 3.67 -20.45 6.07
N ILE A 59 4.25 -19.26 6.15
CA ILE A 59 4.90 -18.61 5.02
C ILE A 59 6.24 -19.32 4.79
N ALA A 60 6.53 -19.68 3.54
CA ALA A 60 7.86 -20.16 3.21
C ALA A 60 8.88 -19.01 3.36
N THR A 61 9.96 -19.25 4.09
CA THR A 61 11.00 -18.24 4.37
C THR A 61 12.41 -18.79 4.11
N ASP A 62 13.28 -17.93 3.57
CA ASP A 62 14.70 -18.20 3.33
C ASP A 62 15.57 -17.45 4.37
N ASP A 63 15.16 -17.51 5.64
CA ASP A 63 15.57 -16.64 6.75
C ASP A 63 15.10 -15.18 6.61
N ILE A 64 14.07 -14.82 7.37
CA ILE A 64 13.55 -13.45 7.40
C ILE A 64 14.63 -12.49 7.89
N ARG A 65 14.76 -11.36 7.18
CA ARG A 65 15.63 -10.24 7.58
C ARG A 65 14.84 -8.95 7.60
N ILE A 66 15.08 -8.14 8.63
CA ILE A 66 14.54 -6.78 8.71
C ILE A 66 15.59 -5.82 8.15
N PHE A 67 15.15 -4.92 7.28
CA PHE A 67 15.97 -3.78 6.86
C PHE A 67 15.72 -2.64 7.82
N SER A 68 16.65 -2.39 8.73
CA SER A 68 16.53 -1.31 9.72
C SER A 68 17.69 -0.33 9.66
N ARG A 69 17.41 0.90 10.04
CA ARG A 69 18.41 1.94 10.34
C ARG A 69 18.37 2.18 11.84
N TYR A 70 19.53 2.25 12.47
CA TYR A 70 19.65 2.52 13.89
C TYR A 70 21.00 3.15 14.21
N ASP A 71 21.15 3.71 15.41
CA ASP A 71 22.43 4.19 15.91
C ASP A 71 23.34 3.00 16.25
N TYR A 72 24.10 2.56 15.24
CA TYR A 72 24.99 1.40 15.33
C TYR A 72 26.00 1.55 16.47
N GLU A 73 26.62 2.72 16.62
CA GLU A 73 27.60 2.93 17.68
C GLU A 73 26.95 2.86 19.05
N LYS A 74 25.77 3.48 19.24
CA LYS A 74 25.05 3.39 20.52
C LYS A 74 24.66 1.95 20.85
N ALA A 75 24.17 1.20 19.85
CA ALA A 75 23.84 -0.22 20.02
C ALA A 75 25.08 -1.07 20.37
N ARG A 76 26.17 -0.89 19.63
CA ARG A 76 27.44 -1.57 19.88
C ARG A 76 27.96 -1.28 21.28
N LYS A 77 27.93 -0.01 21.72
CA LYS A 77 28.39 0.37 23.07
C LYS A 77 27.60 -0.34 24.17
N ALA A 78 26.27 -0.30 24.11
CA ALA A 78 25.41 -0.95 25.09
C ALA A 78 25.67 -2.47 25.20
N LEU A 79 26.03 -3.11 24.09
CA LEU A 79 26.27 -4.56 24.02
C LEU A 79 27.72 -5.00 24.27
N THR A 80 28.69 -4.08 24.25
CA THR A 80 30.12 -4.44 24.27
C THR A 80 30.96 -3.70 25.29
N GLU A 81 30.63 -2.45 25.61
CA GLU A 81 31.42 -1.65 26.54
C GLU A 81 31.01 -1.98 27.98
N PRO A 82 31.96 -2.40 28.85
CA PRO A 82 31.65 -2.74 30.21
C PRO A 82 31.24 -1.51 31.03
N ASP A 83 30.24 -1.68 31.88
CA ASP A 83 29.81 -0.68 32.85
C ASP A 83 30.69 -0.70 34.12
N TYR A 84 30.24 -0.03 35.19
CA TYR A 84 30.95 0.01 36.47
C TYR A 84 31.06 -1.36 37.17
N THR A 85 30.32 -2.38 36.71
CA THR A 85 30.39 -3.76 37.19
C THR A 85 31.41 -4.62 36.42
N GLY A 86 31.99 -4.09 35.34
CA GLY A 86 32.98 -4.79 34.51
C GLY A 86 32.36 -5.71 33.44
N TYR A 87 31.05 -5.66 33.25
CA TYR A 87 30.32 -6.40 32.23
C TYR A 87 29.58 -5.44 31.28
N PRO A 88 29.33 -5.82 30.02
CA PRO A 88 28.48 -5.03 29.13
C PRO A 88 27.12 -4.73 29.78
N GLU A 89 26.58 -3.55 29.48
CA GLU A 89 25.30 -3.10 30.05
C GLU A 89 24.15 -4.07 29.72
N LEU A 90 24.15 -4.62 28.50
CA LEU A 90 23.10 -5.50 28.00
C LEU A 90 23.69 -6.72 27.28
N SER A 91 23.00 -7.86 27.39
CA SER A 91 23.32 -9.07 26.61
C SER A 91 22.67 -9.05 25.21
N TYR A 92 21.59 -8.29 25.05
CA TYR A 92 20.89 -8.06 23.79
C TYR A 92 20.10 -6.75 23.89
N LEU A 93 19.73 -6.20 22.74
CA LEU A 93 18.80 -5.09 22.60
C LEU A 93 17.50 -5.61 22.02
N GLU A 94 16.38 -5.14 22.52
CA GLU A 94 15.06 -5.46 21.97
C GLU A 94 14.37 -4.17 21.58
N VAL A 95 14.13 -4.04 20.28
CA VAL A 95 13.55 -2.84 19.68
C VAL A 95 12.24 -3.20 19.00
N ALA A 96 11.25 -2.35 19.18
CA ALA A 96 9.96 -2.49 18.55
C ALA A 96 9.57 -1.25 17.76
N TYR A 97 8.87 -1.46 16.65
CA TYR A 97 8.24 -0.43 15.84
C TYR A 97 6.77 -0.79 15.71
N GLU A 98 5.90 0.14 16.09
CA GLU A 98 4.45 -0.06 16.07
C GLU A 98 3.76 1.10 15.36
N THR A 99 2.80 0.76 14.50
CA THR A 99 1.80 1.66 13.94
C THR A 99 0.41 1.14 14.31
N ASP A 100 -0.62 1.85 13.88
CA ASP A 100 -2.00 1.38 14.05
C ASP A 100 -2.34 0.11 13.24
N ILE A 101 -1.47 -0.30 12.31
CA ILE A 101 -1.67 -1.43 11.41
C ILE A 101 -0.49 -2.41 11.34
N THR A 102 0.66 -2.10 11.92
CA THR A 102 1.89 -2.90 11.79
C THR A 102 2.69 -2.93 13.09
N VAL A 103 3.25 -4.09 13.42
CA VAL A 103 4.15 -4.30 14.55
C VAL A 103 5.39 -5.05 14.06
N PHE A 104 6.54 -4.59 14.52
CA PHE A 104 7.83 -5.27 14.38
C PHE A 104 8.51 -5.33 15.72
N GLU A 105 9.07 -6.49 16.03
CA GLU A 105 9.99 -6.67 17.14
C GLU A 105 11.26 -7.35 16.61
N GLU A 106 12.40 -6.77 16.97
CA GLU A 106 13.72 -7.25 16.59
C GLU A 106 14.63 -7.29 17.81
N GLN A 107 15.39 -8.37 17.91
CA GLN A 107 16.51 -8.49 18.83
C GLN A 107 17.83 -8.24 18.12
N ILE A 108 18.69 -7.43 18.72
CA ILE A 108 20.04 -7.15 18.24
C ILE A 108 21.02 -7.70 19.26
N ILE A 109 21.88 -8.64 18.84
CA ILE A 109 22.87 -9.29 19.71
C ILE A 109 24.29 -9.08 19.19
N TYR A 110 25.25 -9.07 20.10
CA TYR A 110 26.67 -9.05 19.77
C TYR A 110 27.27 -10.44 19.89
N ILE A 111 28.01 -10.91 18.88
CA ILE A 111 28.58 -12.28 18.87
C ILE A 111 30.11 -12.35 18.97
N GLY A 112 30.80 -11.24 19.24
CA GLY A 112 32.23 -11.28 19.62
C GLY A 112 33.18 -10.47 18.77
N GLU A 113 32.82 -10.08 17.54
CA GLU A 113 33.64 -9.19 16.70
C GLU A 113 33.03 -7.79 16.59
N PRO A 114 33.84 -6.69 16.54
CA PRO A 114 33.37 -5.29 16.54
C PRO A 114 32.37 -4.88 15.43
N LYS A 115 32.07 -5.78 14.49
CA LYS A 115 31.13 -5.60 13.36
C LYS A 115 29.97 -6.59 13.34
N ASP A 116 29.92 -7.52 14.30
CA ASP A 116 28.95 -8.61 14.29
C ASP A 116 27.80 -8.31 15.25
N LEU A 117 26.98 -7.33 14.87
CA LEU A 117 25.62 -7.27 15.38
C LEU A 117 24.73 -8.16 14.53
N ILE A 118 24.10 -9.15 15.16
CA ILE A 118 23.12 -10.01 14.50
C ILE A 118 21.73 -9.48 14.80
N HIS A 119 20.95 -9.39 13.73
CA HIS A 119 19.56 -8.98 13.69
C HIS A 119 18.66 -10.21 13.70
N ILE A 120 17.83 -10.33 14.73
CA ILE A 120 16.98 -11.47 14.99
C ILE A 120 15.54 -10.98 15.01
N PRO A 121 14.76 -11.19 13.93
CA PRO A 121 13.33 -10.90 13.95
C PRO A 121 12.65 -11.75 15.03
N VAL A 122 11.79 -11.13 15.84
CA VAL A 122 11.04 -11.77 16.92
C VAL A 122 9.57 -11.87 16.55
N GLU A 123 8.94 -10.74 16.20
CA GLU A 123 7.54 -10.66 15.77
C GLU A 123 7.40 -9.72 14.58
N ILE A 124 6.59 -10.11 13.60
CA ILE A 124 6.26 -9.34 12.41
C ILE A 124 4.77 -9.52 12.18
N LYS A 125 3.99 -8.46 12.37
CA LYS A 125 2.54 -8.57 12.34
C LYS A 125 1.89 -7.35 11.72
N GLY A 126 0.77 -7.57 11.04
CA GLY A 126 -0.04 -6.49 10.50
C GLY A 126 0.08 -6.36 8.99
N LEU A 127 -0.02 -5.13 8.49
CA LEU A 127 -0.03 -4.85 7.05
C LEU A 127 1.33 -4.45 6.53
N PHE A 128 1.60 -4.88 5.29
CA PHE A 128 2.88 -4.73 4.63
C PHE A 128 2.69 -4.38 3.18
N ALA A 129 3.32 -3.29 2.74
CA ALA A 129 3.21 -2.82 1.37
C ALA A 129 3.93 -3.75 0.41
N VAL A 130 3.22 -4.15 -0.64
CA VAL A 130 3.76 -4.95 -1.74
C VAL A 130 4.40 -4.02 -2.77
N SER A 131 5.45 -4.48 -3.46
CA SER A 131 6.14 -3.65 -4.44
C SER A 131 5.26 -3.30 -5.65
N SER A 132 5.12 -2.00 -5.96
CA SER A 132 4.39 -1.53 -7.15
C SER A 132 5.01 -2.03 -8.46
N GLU A 133 6.32 -2.24 -8.48
CA GLU A 133 7.03 -2.81 -9.63
C GLU A 133 6.51 -4.22 -9.95
N LEU A 134 6.35 -5.08 -8.94
CA LEU A 134 5.85 -6.44 -9.13
C LEU A 134 4.37 -6.47 -9.51
N PHE A 135 3.57 -5.51 -9.02
CA PHE A 135 2.21 -5.31 -9.49
C PHE A 135 2.17 -4.98 -10.99
N SER A 136 3.03 -4.08 -11.47
CA SER A 136 3.04 -3.70 -12.89
C SER A 136 3.31 -4.88 -13.83
N PHE A 137 4.13 -5.85 -13.39
CA PHE A 137 4.40 -7.06 -14.17
C PHE A 137 3.33 -8.14 -14.04
N SER A 138 2.55 -8.11 -12.95
CA SER A 138 1.61 -9.17 -12.57
C SER A 138 0.15 -8.75 -12.67
N GLU A 139 -0.15 -7.51 -13.09
CA GLU A 139 -1.48 -6.91 -13.16
C GLU A 139 -2.50 -7.84 -13.82
N GLN A 140 -2.25 -8.23 -15.08
CA GLN A 140 -3.15 -9.10 -15.82
C GLN A 140 -3.25 -10.50 -15.21
N ALA A 141 -2.16 -11.02 -14.65
CA ALA A 141 -2.16 -12.33 -14.01
C ALA A 141 -3.03 -12.31 -12.75
N LEU A 142 -2.93 -11.27 -11.93
CA LEU A 142 -3.74 -11.07 -10.73
C LEU A 142 -5.23 -10.95 -11.07
N ILE A 143 -5.58 -10.11 -12.06
CA ILE A 143 -6.97 -9.93 -12.52
C ILE A 143 -7.57 -11.28 -12.95
N ASN A 144 -6.77 -12.14 -13.58
CA ASN A 144 -7.19 -13.47 -13.99
C ASN A 144 -7.19 -14.52 -12.85
N GLY A 145 -7.05 -14.10 -11.59
CA GLY A 145 -7.02 -14.98 -10.42
C GLY A 145 -5.66 -15.65 -10.16
N GLY A 146 -4.60 -15.18 -10.80
CA GLY A 146 -3.25 -15.66 -10.61
C GLY A 146 -2.63 -15.24 -9.28
N VAL A 147 -1.45 -15.81 -9.01
CA VAL A 147 -0.65 -15.55 -7.81
C VAL A 147 0.77 -15.23 -8.26
N PHE A 148 1.39 -14.23 -7.65
CA PHE A 148 2.83 -14.01 -7.73
C PHE A 148 3.44 -14.08 -6.33
N TYR A 149 4.76 -14.19 -6.23
CA TYR A 149 5.45 -14.31 -4.95
C TYR A 149 6.29 -13.08 -4.67
N GLU A 150 6.05 -12.45 -3.52
CA GLU A 150 6.81 -11.32 -3.04
C GLU A 150 7.91 -11.79 -2.08
N LYS A 151 9.13 -11.33 -2.34
CA LYS A 151 10.30 -11.65 -1.53
C LYS A 151 10.67 -10.54 -0.56
N THR A 152 10.25 -9.32 -0.87
CA THR A 152 10.54 -8.13 -0.07
C THR A 152 9.26 -7.34 0.16
N LEU A 153 8.90 -7.13 1.41
CA LEU A 153 7.77 -6.28 1.78
C LEU A 153 8.27 -4.99 2.43
N LYS A 154 7.60 -3.88 2.13
CA LYS A 154 7.94 -2.56 2.69
C LYS A 154 7.01 -2.22 3.85
N LEU A 155 7.45 -1.29 4.69
CA LEU A 155 6.52 -0.65 5.64
C LEU A 155 5.39 0.04 4.87
N PRO A 156 4.14 -0.14 5.30
CA PRO A 156 3.04 0.60 4.71
C PRO A 156 3.12 2.06 5.12
N ARG A 157 2.51 2.93 4.31
CA ARG A 157 2.27 4.31 4.67
C ARG A 157 1.26 4.36 5.83
N ALA A 158 1.68 4.99 6.92
CA ALA A 158 0.89 5.19 8.14
C ALA A 158 1.00 6.64 8.60
N LYS A 159 -0.03 7.14 9.31
CA LYS A 159 -0.06 8.51 9.85
C LYS A 159 0.90 8.67 11.03
N ASP A 160 0.91 7.68 11.91
CA ASP A 160 1.63 7.72 13.17
C ASP A 160 2.39 6.42 13.40
N PHE A 161 3.53 6.51 14.09
CA PHE A 161 4.29 5.36 14.54
C PHE A 161 4.97 5.65 15.88
N SER A 162 5.22 4.58 16.61
CA SER A 162 5.96 4.57 17.88
C SER A 162 7.18 3.66 17.74
N ILE A 163 8.29 4.07 18.34
CA ILE A 163 9.49 3.25 18.46
C ILE A 163 9.72 3.01 19.95
N TYR A 164 9.92 1.75 20.30
CA TYR A 164 10.23 1.33 21.65
C TYR A 164 11.61 0.68 21.70
N ASP A 165 12.38 1.04 22.71
CA ASP A 165 13.53 0.26 23.16
C ASP A 165 13.06 -0.49 24.41
N ILE A 166 12.65 -1.73 24.23
CA ILE A 166 12.04 -2.57 25.29
C ILE A 166 13.09 -2.89 26.36
N THR A 167 14.37 -2.90 25.97
CA THR A 167 15.51 -3.07 26.87
C THR A 167 15.93 -1.80 27.62
N SER A 168 15.21 -0.68 27.47
CA SER A 168 15.64 0.62 27.98
C SER A 168 15.84 0.67 29.50
N ARG A 169 17.11 0.60 29.92
CA ARG A 169 17.67 1.25 31.13
C ARG A 169 18.54 2.47 30.80
N SER A 170 18.80 2.69 29.51
CA SER A 170 19.64 3.74 28.98
C SER A 170 18.92 5.09 29.04
N GLY A 171 19.13 5.85 30.13
CA GLY A 171 18.60 7.20 30.26
C GLY A 171 19.01 8.10 29.09
N GLY A 172 18.10 8.38 28.15
CA GLY A 172 18.30 9.20 26.96
C GLY A 172 17.38 8.82 25.78
N ASP A 173 17.63 9.37 24.58
CA ASP A 173 16.79 9.26 23.36
C ASP A 173 16.71 7.85 22.70
N GLY A 174 16.99 6.74 23.41
CA GLY A 174 16.97 5.38 22.86
C GLY A 174 17.95 5.15 21.68
N ILE A 175 17.87 4.00 20.99
CA ILE A 175 18.81 3.61 19.92
C ILE A 175 18.44 4.16 18.52
N LYS A 176 17.37 4.96 18.43
CA LYS A 176 16.86 5.55 17.18
C LYS A 176 16.66 4.49 16.07
N TYR A 177 15.86 3.48 16.38
CA TYR A 177 15.55 2.36 15.48
C TYR A 177 14.47 2.73 14.46
N THR A 178 14.66 2.39 13.18
CA THR A 178 13.69 2.64 12.11
C THR A 178 13.75 1.51 11.09
N PRO A 179 12.82 0.53 11.14
CA PRO A 179 12.69 -0.45 10.08
C PRO A 179 12.23 0.22 8.78
N THR A 180 12.44 -0.46 7.67
CA THR A 180 12.06 0.01 6.32
C THR A 180 11.36 -1.07 5.50
N GLY A 181 11.53 -2.34 5.89
CA GLY A 181 10.89 -3.48 5.26
C GLY A 181 11.46 -4.79 5.76
N ILE A 182 10.99 -5.88 5.17
CA ILE A 182 11.42 -7.25 5.45
C ILE A 182 11.74 -7.98 4.15
N SER A 183 12.70 -8.89 4.19
CA SER A 183 13.06 -9.78 3.09
C SER A 183 13.22 -11.22 3.58
N GLY A 184 13.51 -12.13 2.65
CA GLY A 184 13.64 -13.56 2.94
C GLY A 184 12.28 -14.25 3.02
N LEU A 185 11.25 -13.64 2.44
CA LEU A 185 9.92 -14.22 2.32
C LEU A 185 9.74 -14.89 0.96
N ASN A 186 8.78 -15.79 0.88
CA ASN A 186 8.18 -16.24 -0.36
C ASN A 186 6.66 -16.13 -0.23
N TYR A 187 6.16 -14.89 -0.10
CA TYR A 187 4.77 -14.64 0.25
C TYR A 187 3.86 -14.69 -1.00
N PRO A 188 2.83 -15.55 -1.04
CA PRO A 188 1.92 -15.63 -2.17
C PRO A 188 0.96 -14.43 -2.17
N VAL A 189 1.03 -13.58 -3.19
CA VAL A 189 0.15 -12.43 -3.39
C VAL A 189 -0.95 -12.78 -4.39
N SER A 190 -2.20 -12.57 -3.98
CA SER A 190 -3.41 -12.81 -4.75
C SER A 190 -4.44 -11.71 -4.46
N ILE A 191 -5.46 -11.52 -5.30
CA ILE A 191 -6.52 -10.53 -5.02
C ILE A 191 -7.18 -10.75 -3.65
N ASN A 192 -7.32 -12.01 -3.22
CA ASN A 192 -8.05 -12.37 -2.00
C ASN A 192 -7.32 -12.02 -0.70
N ASN A 193 -6.02 -11.77 -0.74
CA ASN A 193 -5.21 -11.39 0.42
C ASN A 193 -4.59 -9.99 0.28
N LEU A 194 -5.15 -9.16 -0.60
CA LEU A 194 -4.81 -7.75 -0.71
C LEU A 194 -5.75 -6.88 0.12
N TYR A 195 -5.14 -5.86 0.72
CA TYR A 195 -5.77 -4.89 1.59
C TYR A 195 -5.36 -3.48 1.19
N VAL A 196 -6.24 -2.53 1.43
CA VAL A 196 -5.95 -1.09 1.38
C VAL A 196 -6.07 -0.51 2.79
N THR A 197 -5.13 0.34 3.18
CA THR A 197 -5.21 1.06 4.45
C THR A 197 -6.25 2.17 4.36
N ASN A 198 -6.87 2.54 5.48
CA ASN A 198 -7.79 3.66 5.49
C ASN A 198 -7.07 4.97 5.09
N PHE A 199 -5.80 5.10 5.43
CA PHE A 199 -4.95 6.23 5.00
C PHE A 199 -4.85 6.33 3.47
N GLU A 200 -4.52 5.23 2.79
CA GLU A 200 -4.40 5.22 1.33
C GLU A 200 -5.75 5.42 0.65
N LEU A 201 -6.82 4.91 1.26
CA LEU A 201 -8.17 5.09 0.77
C LEU A 201 -8.64 6.54 0.84
N GLU A 202 -8.44 7.21 1.99
CA GLU A 202 -8.69 8.64 2.16
C GLU A 202 -7.87 9.45 1.14
N ARG A 203 -6.60 9.06 0.91
CA ARG A 203 -5.73 9.71 -0.07
C ARG A 203 -6.29 9.59 -1.49
N LEU A 204 -6.67 8.38 -1.90
CA LEU A 204 -7.26 8.11 -3.21
C LEU A 204 -8.54 8.92 -3.43
N ILE A 205 -9.47 8.90 -2.46
CA ILE A 205 -10.73 9.66 -2.52
C ILE A 205 -10.47 11.17 -2.61
N SER A 206 -9.44 11.67 -1.93
CA SER A 206 -9.09 13.09 -1.94
C SER A 206 -8.42 13.57 -3.24
N GLY A 207 -8.10 12.66 -4.17
CA GLY A 207 -7.42 12.98 -5.43
C GLY A 207 -5.98 13.46 -5.27
N LYS A 208 -5.35 13.20 -4.12
CA LYS A 208 -3.95 13.59 -3.84
C LYS A 208 -3.00 12.52 -4.40
N SER A 209 -2.52 12.72 -5.64
CA SER A 209 -1.44 11.89 -6.19
C SER A 209 -0.07 12.28 -5.61
N ASN A 210 0.82 11.29 -5.48
CA ASN A 210 2.21 11.53 -5.10
C ASN A 210 3.07 11.50 -6.36
N ASN A 211 3.41 12.67 -6.89
CA ASN A 211 4.61 12.85 -7.70
C ASN A 211 5.89 12.75 -6.83
N VAL A 212 6.08 11.61 -6.15
CA VAL A 212 7.33 11.30 -5.44
C VAL A 212 7.83 9.93 -5.89
N VAL A 213 8.13 9.84 -7.19
CA VAL A 213 9.06 8.82 -7.68
C VAL A 213 10.45 9.23 -7.21
N THR A 214 11.00 8.46 -6.26
CA THR A 214 12.43 8.46 -6.02
C THR A 214 13.10 8.02 -7.32
N GLN A 215 13.75 8.97 -8.02
CA GLN A 215 14.47 8.71 -9.26
C GLN A 215 15.66 7.79 -8.98
N HIS A 216 15.44 6.48 -9.01
CA HIS A 216 16.51 5.55 -9.36
C HIS A 216 16.53 5.46 -10.88
N LYS A 217 17.48 6.19 -11.49
CA LYS A 217 17.89 5.99 -12.89
C LYS A 217 18.38 4.54 -13.03
N PHE A 218 17.51 3.63 -13.41
CA PHE A 218 17.90 2.41 -14.10
C PHE A 218 17.78 2.69 -15.60
N GLU A 219 18.86 2.45 -16.32
CA GLU A 219 18.97 2.70 -17.75
C GLU A 219 17.88 1.92 -18.50
N ASP A 220 17.04 2.67 -19.22
CA ASP A 220 15.89 2.20 -19.96
C ASP A 220 16.27 1.14 -21.00
N LYS A 221 15.65 -0.04 -20.90
CA LYS A 221 15.29 -0.79 -22.11
C LYS A 221 14.05 -0.12 -22.70
N PRO A 222 13.97 0.10 -24.02
CA PRO A 222 12.84 0.80 -24.61
C PRO A 222 11.56 -0.02 -24.46
N LYS A 223 10.70 0.40 -23.51
CA LYS A 223 9.32 -0.10 -23.38
C LYS A 223 8.50 0.37 -24.57
N HIS A 224 7.61 -0.50 -25.06
CA HIS A 224 6.72 -0.19 -26.19
C HIS A 224 5.72 0.90 -25.82
N GLY A 225 6.04 2.17 -26.12
CA GLY A 225 5.28 3.37 -25.73
C GLY A 225 3.85 3.51 -26.29
N ASN A 226 3.32 2.50 -26.99
CA ASN A 226 1.93 2.50 -27.42
C ASN A 226 0.99 2.10 -26.28
N VAL A 227 1.35 1.11 -25.45
CA VAL A 227 0.44 0.57 -24.41
C VAL A 227 0.16 1.61 -23.33
N GLU A 228 1.20 2.28 -22.84
CA GLU A 228 1.09 3.33 -21.82
C GLU A 228 0.31 4.55 -22.33
N ARG A 229 0.53 4.95 -23.59
CA ARG A 229 -0.23 6.06 -24.21
C ARG A 229 -1.72 5.76 -24.31
N PHE A 230 -2.11 4.52 -24.61
CA PHE A 230 -3.52 4.14 -24.64
C PHE A 230 -4.13 3.98 -23.24
N ALA A 231 -3.34 3.64 -22.22
CA ALA A 231 -3.79 3.59 -20.83
C ALA A 231 -4.07 5.01 -20.27
N ALA A 232 -3.10 5.92 -20.37
CA ALA A 232 -3.24 7.29 -19.87
C ALA A 232 -4.43 8.05 -20.49
N LYS A 233 -4.72 7.81 -21.77
CA LYS A 233 -5.89 8.39 -22.44
C LYS A 233 -7.22 7.85 -21.89
N ARG A 234 -7.28 6.55 -21.56
CA ARG A 234 -8.50 5.94 -20.98
C ARG A 234 -8.74 6.43 -19.56
N GLU A 235 -7.68 6.55 -18.77
CA GLU A 235 -7.73 7.05 -17.40
C GLU A 235 -8.31 8.48 -17.32
N GLN A 236 -7.86 9.37 -18.20
CA GLN A 236 -8.39 10.74 -18.28
C GLN A 236 -9.89 10.76 -18.61
N ILE A 237 -10.34 9.87 -19.51
CA ILE A 237 -11.76 9.74 -19.85
C ILE A 237 -12.56 9.22 -18.65
N LEU A 238 -12.06 8.23 -17.91
CA LEU A 238 -12.75 7.67 -16.74
C LEU A 238 -12.84 8.68 -15.60
N MET A 239 -11.79 9.46 -15.34
CA MET A 239 -11.84 10.55 -14.35
C MET A 239 -12.88 11.62 -14.71
N ALA A 240 -12.89 12.06 -15.97
CA ALA A 240 -13.91 13.00 -16.46
C ALA A 240 -15.31 12.40 -16.34
N ALA A 241 -15.44 11.10 -16.64
CA ALA A 241 -16.69 10.38 -16.51
C ALA A 241 -17.20 10.45 -15.05
N MET A 242 -16.38 10.05 -14.07
CA MET A 242 -16.73 10.05 -12.64
C MET A 242 -17.18 11.42 -12.16
N TYR A 243 -16.50 12.48 -12.58
CA TYR A 243 -16.89 13.86 -12.22
C TYR A 243 -18.28 14.21 -12.74
N ILE A 244 -18.55 13.94 -14.03
CA ILE A 244 -19.86 14.27 -14.64
C ILE A 244 -20.98 13.47 -13.99
N GLN A 245 -20.73 12.21 -13.64
CA GLN A 245 -21.73 11.40 -12.93
C GLN A 245 -22.08 12.00 -11.56
N LYS A 246 -21.08 12.51 -10.84
CA LYS A 246 -21.28 13.12 -9.53
C LYS A 246 -22.06 14.45 -9.61
N GLU A 247 -21.70 15.31 -10.56
CA GLU A 247 -22.26 16.67 -10.65
C GLU A 247 -23.54 16.74 -11.50
N HIS A 248 -23.70 15.84 -12.48
CA HIS A 248 -24.79 15.81 -13.44
C HIS A 248 -25.31 14.39 -13.72
N PRO A 249 -25.78 13.65 -12.69
CA PRO A 249 -26.23 12.28 -12.84
C PRO A 249 -27.39 12.14 -13.84
N GLU A 250 -28.25 13.15 -13.94
CA GLU A 250 -29.40 13.18 -14.84
C GLU A 250 -29.03 13.16 -16.34
N LYS A 251 -27.78 13.51 -16.66
CA LYS A 251 -27.24 13.52 -18.03
C LYS A 251 -26.51 12.23 -18.39
N CYS A 252 -26.37 11.29 -17.46
CA CYS A 252 -25.62 10.04 -17.63
C CYS A 252 -26.55 8.82 -17.71
N LYS A 253 -27.71 8.95 -18.37
CA LYS A 253 -28.74 7.88 -18.42
C LYS A 253 -28.30 6.63 -19.17
N THR A 254 -27.44 6.79 -20.15
CA THR A 254 -26.82 5.71 -20.92
C THR A 254 -25.33 6.02 -21.08
N TYR A 255 -24.50 5.01 -21.38
CA TYR A 255 -23.07 5.23 -21.66
C TYR A 255 -22.88 6.13 -22.88
N VAL A 256 -23.84 6.14 -23.81
CA VAL A 256 -23.90 7.03 -24.97
C VAL A 256 -24.14 8.48 -24.51
N ASP A 257 -25.12 8.71 -23.65
CA ASP A 257 -25.41 10.05 -23.12
C ASP A 257 -24.24 10.58 -22.29
N TRP A 258 -23.60 9.71 -21.54
CA TRP A 258 -22.42 10.04 -20.76
C TRP A 258 -21.22 10.38 -21.64
N ALA A 259 -20.92 9.60 -22.68
CA ALA A 259 -19.86 9.89 -23.63
C ALA A 259 -20.06 11.25 -24.32
N LYS A 260 -21.29 11.56 -24.72
CA LYS A 260 -21.66 12.87 -25.29
C LYS A 260 -21.47 13.99 -24.27
N GLN A 261 -21.83 13.75 -23.00
CA GLN A 261 -21.67 14.76 -21.97
C GLN A 261 -20.18 15.04 -21.67
N ILE A 262 -19.31 14.02 -21.73
CA ILE A 262 -17.85 14.20 -21.65
C ILE A 262 -17.34 15.07 -22.79
N ASP A 263 -17.81 14.84 -24.01
CA ASP A 263 -17.42 15.64 -25.18
C ASP A 263 -17.91 17.10 -25.08
N ILE A 264 -19.16 17.31 -24.64
CA ILE A 264 -19.70 18.67 -24.39
C ILE A 264 -18.90 19.40 -23.30
N SER A 265 -18.52 18.68 -22.24
CA SER A 265 -17.75 19.21 -21.12
C SER A 265 -16.24 19.18 -21.36
N ALA A 266 -15.78 18.87 -22.57
CA ALA A 266 -14.36 18.64 -22.84
C ALA A 266 -13.46 19.84 -22.50
N ILE A 267 -13.96 21.06 -22.70
CA ILE A 267 -13.23 22.29 -22.34
C ILE A 267 -12.93 22.36 -20.83
N SER A 268 -13.76 21.77 -19.98
CA SER A 268 -13.56 21.76 -18.53
C SER A 268 -12.45 20.80 -18.08
N PHE A 269 -12.21 19.72 -18.82
CA PHE A 269 -11.21 18.70 -18.48
C PHE A 269 -9.92 18.84 -19.29
N TRP A 270 -10.01 19.34 -20.52
CA TRP A 270 -8.90 19.49 -21.46
C TRP A 270 -8.91 20.90 -22.07
N PRO A 271 -8.66 21.96 -21.27
CA PRO A 271 -8.77 23.35 -21.72
C PRO A 271 -7.81 23.70 -22.87
N ASP A 272 -6.65 23.04 -22.94
CA ASP A 272 -5.63 23.31 -23.95
C ASP A 272 -6.02 22.81 -25.35
N THR A 273 -6.80 21.73 -25.42
CA THR A 273 -7.20 21.11 -26.69
C THR A 273 -8.68 21.31 -27.02
N GLY A 274 -9.50 21.59 -26.00
CA GLY A 274 -10.95 21.72 -26.08
C GLY A 274 -11.66 20.43 -26.48
N LYS A 275 -10.96 19.28 -26.47
CA LYS A 275 -11.49 17.99 -26.95
C LYS A 275 -10.97 16.84 -26.08
N PRO A 276 -11.74 15.74 -25.95
CA PRO A 276 -11.27 14.56 -25.24
C PRO A 276 -10.12 13.87 -25.96
N PRO A 277 -9.26 13.12 -25.25
CA PRO A 277 -8.13 12.39 -25.83
C PRO A 277 -8.52 11.15 -26.67
N LEU A 278 -9.79 10.75 -26.63
CA LEU A 278 -10.40 9.68 -27.40
C LEU A 278 -11.64 10.21 -28.14
N GLU A 279 -11.93 9.65 -29.32
CA GLU A 279 -13.17 9.94 -30.06
C GLU A 279 -14.40 9.42 -29.31
N VAL A 280 -15.55 10.05 -29.51
CA VAL A 280 -16.82 9.73 -28.81
C VAL A 280 -17.16 8.24 -28.91
N ASP A 281 -17.07 7.62 -30.08
CA ASP A 281 -17.31 6.17 -30.25
C ASP A 281 -16.36 5.28 -29.41
N SER A 282 -15.12 5.73 -29.20
CA SER A 282 -14.15 5.03 -28.36
C SER A 282 -14.43 5.23 -26.88
N ILE A 283 -14.92 6.42 -26.50
CA ILE A 283 -15.41 6.71 -25.15
C ILE A 283 -16.65 5.86 -24.86
N GLU A 284 -17.61 5.77 -25.79
CA GLU A 284 -18.80 4.93 -25.64
C GLU A 284 -18.43 3.46 -25.41
N ARG A 285 -17.48 2.93 -26.20
CA ARG A 285 -16.98 1.56 -26.01
C ARG A 285 -16.31 1.37 -24.65
N LEU A 286 -15.53 2.35 -24.20
CA LEU A 286 -14.89 2.30 -22.89
C LEU A 286 -15.94 2.30 -21.77
N LEU A 287 -16.89 3.25 -21.83
CA LEU A 287 -17.94 3.40 -20.85
C LEU A 287 -18.93 2.23 -20.86
N SER A 288 -19.21 1.61 -22.01
CA SER A 288 -20.09 0.45 -22.09
C SER A 288 -19.62 -0.75 -21.26
N LYS A 289 -18.31 -0.83 -20.97
CA LYS A 289 -17.73 -1.89 -20.13
C LYS A 289 -17.92 -1.65 -18.64
N VAL A 290 -18.00 -0.38 -18.25
CA VAL A 290 -18.22 0.03 -16.86
C VAL A 290 -19.68 0.41 -16.59
N PHE A 291 -20.52 0.44 -17.64
CA PHE A 291 -21.92 0.83 -17.55
C PHE A 291 -22.81 -0.29 -17.04
N ASP A 292 -23.40 -0.06 -15.86
CA ASP A 292 -24.35 -0.97 -15.23
C ASP A 292 -25.73 -0.28 -15.04
N PRO A 293 -26.74 -0.61 -15.87
CA PRO A 293 -28.06 0.00 -15.79
C PRO A 293 -28.82 -0.33 -14.49
N GLU A 294 -28.54 -1.45 -13.84
CA GLU A 294 -29.20 -1.86 -12.58
C GLU A 294 -28.64 -1.08 -11.39
N LYS A 295 -27.35 -0.74 -11.43
CA LYS A 295 -26.71 0.14 -10.44
C LYS A 295 -26.95 1.64 -10.70
N TRP A 296 -27.33 2.04 -11.92
CA TRP A 296 -27.46 3.45 -12.33
C TRP A 296 -28.89 4.00 -12.46
N SER A 297 -29.92 3.22 -12.14
CA SER A 297 -31.33 3.66 -12.21
C SER A 297 -32.05 3.89 -10.85
N GLY A 298 -31.35 3.85 -9.71
CA GLY A 298 -31.87 4.29 -8.39
C GLY A 298 -31.17 5.58 -7.93
N ASN A 299 -31.80 6.62 -7.36
CA ASN A 299 -32.73 6.61 -6.22
C ASN A 299 -32.40 5.56 -5.16
#